data_AF-A0A357CL51-F1
#
_entry.id   AF-A0A357CL51-F1
#
_cell.length_a   1.000
_cell.length_b   1.000
_cell.length_c   1.000
_cell.angle_alpha   90.00
_cell.angle_beta   90.00
_cell.angle_gamma   90.00
#
_symmetry.space_group_name_H-M   'P 1'
#
loop_
_entity.id
_entity.type
_entity.pdbx_description
1 polymer ?
#
loop_
_entity_poly.entity_id
_entity_poly.type
_entity_poly.pdbx_seq_one_letter_code
_entity_poly.pdbx_strand_id
1 'polypeptide(L)'
;MFPINFDPTGALSGEQKALLEQFWTSWIAFREFQGMKVYFTQLITYRCAIKEVRYGYNDGAVDKVFALPAGDPADPNGVPENAKIYMNVPAKTASMSVQLTYVDGTQSETRTFNAPK
;
A
#
# COMPACT_ATOMS: atom_id res chain seq x y z
N MET A 1 -8.74 40.85 3.36
CA MET A 1 -7.59 39.93 3.49
C MET A 1 -8.16 38.55 3.77
N PHE A 2 -8.12 37.65 2.79
CA PHE A 2 -8.61 36.28 2.99
C PHE A 2 -7.50 35.48 3.68
N PRO A 3 -7.76 34.85 4.85
CA PRO A 3 -6.78 33.95 5.43
C PRO A 3 -6.69 32.73 4.51
N ILE A 4 -5.56 32.59 3.81
CA ILE A 4 -5.23 31.32 3.16
C ILE A 4 -4.94 30.35 4.30
N ASN A 5 -5.94 29.52 4.63
CA ASN A 5 -5.78 28.43 5.56
C ASN A 5 -5.08 27.30 4.80
N PHE A 6 -3.75 27.40 4.72
CA PHE A 6 -2.93 26.36 4.10
C PHE A 6 -2.91 25.16 5.07
N ASP A 7 -3.58 24.07 4.70
CA ASP A 7 -3.46 22.79 5.39
C ASP A 7 -2.41 21.94 4.66
N PRO A 8 -1.12 22.00 5.08
CA PRO A 8 -0.06 21.26 4.41
C PRO A 8 -0.27 19.75 4.49
N THR A 9 -0.94 19.26 5.54
CA THR A 9 -1.10 17.82 5.80
C THR A 9 -2.12 17.21 4.85
N GLY A 10 -3.25 17.90 4.63
CA GLY A 10 -4.26 17.50 3.65
C GLY A 10 -3.69 17.48 2.22
N ALA A 11 -2.95 18.52 1.84
CA ALA A 11 -2.33 18.62 0.52
C ALA A 11 -1.31 17.48 0.25
N LEU A 12 -0.45 17.17 1.24
CA LEU A 12 0.53 16.07 1.14
C LEU A 12 -0.16 14.70 0.97
N SER A 13 -1.23 14.44 1.72
CA SER A 13 -1.96 13.17 1.61
C SER A 13 -2.62 12.97 0.24
N GLY A 14 -3.14 14.05 -0.35
CA GLY A 14 -3.71 14.04 -1.70
C GLY A 14 -2.66 13.79 -2.78
N GLU A 15 -1.49 14.40 -2.66
CA GLU A 15 -0.37 14.18 -3.59
C GLU A 15 0.17 12.73 -3.51
N GLN A 16 0.35 12.22 -2.29
CA GLN A 16 0.76 10.82 -2.06
C GLN A 16 -0.25 9.83 -2.64
N LYS A 17 -1.55 10.08 -2.47
CA LYS A 17 -2.62 9.30 -3.09
C LYS A 17 -2.53 9.31 -4.62
N ALA A 18 -2.32 10.48 -5.23
CA ALA A 18 -2.18 10.58 -6.68
C ALA A 18 -0.99 9.77 -7.20
N LEU A 19 0.16 9.81 -6.50
CA LEU A 19 1.34 9.00 -6.81
C LEU A 19 1.06 7.50 -6.65
N LEU A 20 0.34 7.09 -5.60
CA LEU A 20 -0.08 5.70 -5.41
C LEU A 20 -0.95 5.23 -6.58
N GLU A 21 -1.96 5.98 -6.99
CA GLU A 21 -2.82 5.60 -8.11
C GLU A 21 -2.08 5.61 -9.45
N GLN A 22 -1.19 6.57 -9.68
CA GLN A 22 -0.41 6.66 -10.91
C GLN A 22 0.60 5.49 -11.05
N PHE A 23 1.26 5.13 -9.94
CA PHE A 23 2.28 4.08 -9.90
C PHE A 23 1.75 2.81 -9.24
N TRP A 24 0.49 2.48 -9.51
CA TRP A 24 -0.17 1.34 -8.88
C TRP A 24 0.54 0.00 -9.14
N THR A 25 1.20 -0.14 -10.29
CA THR A 25 1.97 -1.34 -10.66
C THR A 25 3.13 -1.64 -9.71
N SER A 26 3.55 -0.65 -8.92
CA SER A 26 4.64 -0.75 -7.95
C SER A 26 4.16 -0.97 -6.51
N TRP A 27 2.84 -1.02 -6.26
CA TRP A 27 2.29 -1.20 -4.91
C TRP A 27 2.85 -2.45 -4.25
N ILE A 28 2.88 -3.54 -5.02
CA ILE A 28 3.45 -4.79 -4.58
C ILE A 28 4.42 -5.38 -5.60
N ALA A 29 5.41 -6.09 -5.10
CA ALA A 29 6.35 -6.83 -5.92
C ALA A 29 6.46 -8.28 -5.45
N PHE A 30 6.23 -9.23 -6.36
CA PHE A 30 6.53 -10.63 -6.11
C PHE A 30 8.02 -10.88 -6.24
N ARG A 31 8.57 -11.67 -5.32
CA ARG A 31 9.95 -12.11 -5.37
C ARG A 31 10.09 -13.51 -4.80
N GLU A 32 10.72 -14.38 -5.56
CA GLU A 32 11.07 -15.71 -5.11
C GLU A 32 12.44 -15.67 -4.43
N PHE A 33 12.46 -15.73 -3.09
CA PHE A 33 13.69 -15.76 -2.32
C PHE A 33 13.46 -16.51 -1.00
N GLN A 34 13.96 -17.75 -0.93
CA GLN A 34 13.65 -18.69 0.16
C GLN A 34 12.14 -18.91 0.32
N GLY A 35 11.43 -19.05 -0.81
CA GLY A 35 9.97 -19.09 -0.90
C GLY A 35 9.40 -17.86 -1.63
N MET A 36 8.14 -17.96 -2.06
CA MET A 36 7.45 -16.85 -2.72
C MET A 36 7.06 -15.79 -1.69
N LYS A 37 7.50 -14.55 -1.94
CA LYS A 37 7.24 -13.40 -1.08
C LYS A 37 6.61 -12.28 -1.89
N VAL A 38 5.78 -11.49 -1.21
CA VAL A 38 5.23 -10.24 -1.74
C VAL A 38 5.72 -9.10 -0.89
N TYR A 39 6.33 -8.12 -1.53
CA TYR A 39 6.85 -6.89 -0.91
C TYR A 39 5.85 -5.76 -1.08
N PHE A 40 5.69 -4.94 -0.05
CA PHE A 40 4.76 -3.80 0.01
C PHE A 40 5.50 -2.47 0.21
N THR A 41 6.77 -2.40 -0.22
CA THR A 41 7.69 -1.30 0.09
C THR A 41 7.10 0.07 -0.25
N GLN A 42 6.48 0.22 -1.42
CA GLN A 42 5.90 1.50 -1.84
C GLN A 42 4.71 1.91 -0.96
N LEU A 43 3.82 0.98 -0.61
CA LEU A 43 2.69 1.28 0.28
C LEU A 43 3.18 1.72 1.67
N ILE A 44 4.29 1.16 2.15
CA ILE A 44 4.88 1.52 3.45
C ILE A 44 5.50 2.93 3.40
N THR A 45 6.13 3.30 2.28
CA THR A 45 6.62 4.67 2.06
C THR A 45 5.49 5.69 2.15
N TYR A 46 4.31 5.38 1.59
CA TYR A 46 3.16 6.29 1.58
C TYR A 46 2.09 5.92 2.62
N ARG A 47 2.47 5.20 3.68
CA ARG A 47 1.53 4.68 4.71
C ARG A 47 0.70 5.77 5.38
N CYS A 48 1.18 7.01 5.46
CA CYS A 48 0.44 8.14 6.04
C CYS A 48 -0.82 8.50 5.25
N ALA A 49 -0.87 8.21 3.95
CA ALA A 49 -2.05 8.42 3.12
C ALA A 49 -3.01 7.22 3.13
N ILE A 50 -2.57 6.06 3.63
CA ILE A 50 -3.30 4.79 3.57
C ILE A 50 -3.87 4.47 4.95
N LYS A 51 -5.18 4.27 5.01
CA LYS A 51 -5.90 3.83 6.20
C LYS A 51 -5.87 2.31 6.36
N GLU A 52 -6.07 1.58 5.27
CA GLU A 52 -6.12 0.12 5.29
C GLU A 52 -5.69 -0.46 3.93
N VAL A 53 -4.98 -1.58 3.95
CA VAL A 53 -4.64 -2.36 2.76
C VAL A 53 -5.36 -3.69 2.85
N ARG A 54 -6.21 -3.97 1.87
CA ARG A 54 -6.85 -5.28 1.72
C ARG A 54 -6.25 -6.04 0.54
N TYR A 55 -6.19 -7.35 0.66
CA TYR A 55 -5.72 -8.23 -0.40
C TYR A 55 -6.46 -9.55 -0.48
N GLY A 56 -6.37 -10.19 -1.64
CA GLY A 56 -6.88 -11.53 -1.94
C GLY A 56 -5.90 -12.30 -2.83
N TYR A 57 -6.04 -13.62 -2.90
CA TYR A 57 -5.20 -14.48 -3.76
C TYR A 57 -6.04 -15.12 -4.87
N ASN A 58 -5.44 -15.33 -6.05
CA ASN A 58 -5.98 -16.17 -7.13
C ASN A 58 -7.48 -15.90 -7.42
N ASP A 59 -7.80 -14.66 -7.77
CA ASP A 59 -9.17 -14.16 -8.04
C ASP A 59 -10.18 -14.31 -6.87
N GLY A 60 -9.69 -14.64 -5.67
CA GLY A 60 -10.48 -14.70 -4.45
C GLY A 60 -10.90 -13.34 -3.93
N ALA A 61 -11.73 -13.35 -2.88
CA ALA A 61 -12.17 -12.14 -2.20
C ALA A 61 -10.98 -11.33 -1.65
N VAL A 62 -11.07 -10.00 -1.78
CA VAL A 62 -10.10 -9.05 -1.19
C VAL A 62 -10.49 -8.78 0.26
N ASP A 63 -10.46 -9.82 1.09
CA ASP A 63 -10.96 -9.83 2.47
C ASP A 63 -9.84 -9.84 3.52
N LYS A 64 -8.58 -10.07 3.11
CA LYS A 64 -7.44 -10.14 4.03
C LYS A 64 -6.87 -8.76 4.24
N VAL A 65 -6.55 -8.42 5.48
CA VAL A 65 -5.96 -7.12 5.82
C VAL A 65 -4.46 -7.26 5.98
N PHE A 66 -3.71 -6.42 5.27
CA PHE A 66 -2.28 -6.24 5.51
C PHE A 66 -2.10 -5.09 6.50
N ALA A 67 -1.58 -5.41 7.68
CA ALA A 67 -1.32 -4.42 8.72
C ALA A 67 -0.14 -3.55 8.31
N LEU A 68 -0.43 -2.34 7.80
CA LEU A 68 0.59 -1.31 7.59
C LEU A 68 1.04 -0.75 8.95
N PRO A 69 2.34 -0.39 9.09
CA PRO A 69 2.78 0.39 10.24
C PRO A 69 2.06 1.74 10.26
N ALA A 70 1.89 2.30 11.46
CA ALA A 70 1.27 3.61 11.60
C ALA A 70 2.08 4.67 10.82
N GLY A 71 1.36 5.58 10.17
CA GLY A 71 1.97 6.77 9.59
C GLY A 71 2.53 7.66 10.70
N ASP A 72 3.79 8.05 10.56
CA ASP A 72 4.41 9.03 11.44
C ASP A 72 4.59 10.33 10.65
N PRO A 73 3.84 11.41 10.95
CA PRO A 73 4.03 12.69 10.28
C PRO A 73 5.35 13.38 10.65
N ALA A 74 5.99 13.00 11.77
CA ALA A 74 7.31 13.49 12.16
C ALA A 74 8.44 12.75 11.41
N ASP A 75 8.21 11.51 11.00
CA ASP A 75 9.10 10.74 10.12
C ASP A 75 8.31 10.02 9.01
N PRO A 76 7.85 10.78 7.99
CA PRO A 76 6.97 10.25 6.96
C PRO A 76 7.65 9.18 6.10
N ASN A 77 8.96 9.28 5.90
CA ASN A 77 9.73 8.34 5.07
C ASN A 77 10.49 7.28 5.88
N GLY A 78 10.56 7.41 7.21
CA GLY A 78 11.15 6.42 8.08
C GLY A 78 10.38 5.10 8.00
N VAL A 79 11.03 4.07 7.49
CA VAL A 79 10.54 2.70 7.62
C VAL A 79 10.97 2.21 9.00
N PRO A 80 10.05 1.97 9.95
CA PRO A 80 10.45 1.50 11.26
C PRO A 80 11.12 0.12 11.14
N GLU A 81 12.15 -0.15 11.94
CA GLU A 81 12.94 -1.40 11.83
C GLU A 81 12.09 -2.68 11.97
N ASN A 82 10.93 -2.59 12.62
CA ASN A 82 9.98 -3.69 12.79
C ASN A 82 8.88 -3.74 11.71
N ALA A 83 8.93 -2.87 10.69
CA ALA A 83 7.97 -2.90 9.60
C ALA A 83 8.07 -4.22 8.85
N LYS A 84 6.95 -4.95 8.78
CA LYS A 84 6.84 -6.09 7.88
C LYS A 84 6.74 -5.55 6.45
N ILE A 85 7.87 -5.41 5.78
CA ILE A 85 7.92 -4.93 4.38
C ILE A 85 7.54 -6.01 3.36
N TYR A 86 7.47 -7.26 3.79
CA TYR A 86 7.07 -8.39 2.97
C TYR A 86 6.24 -9.40 3.76
N MET A 87 5.50 -10.23 3.04
CA MET A 87 4.87 -11.43 3.57
C MET A 87 5.22 -12.65 2.72
N ASN A 88 5.25 -13.82 3.36
CA ASN A 88 5.30 -15.08 2.62
C ASN A 88 3.91 -15.36 2.06
N VAL A 89 3.85 -15.79 0.81
CA VAL A 89 2.61 -16.23 0.16
C VAL A 89 2.73 -17.72 -0.21
N PRO A 90 1.61 -18.45 -0.32
CA PRO A 90 1.64 -19.81 -0.81
C PRO A 90 2.35 -19.90 -2.18
N ALA A 91 3.18 -20.93 -2.39
CA ALA A 91 3.91 -21.10 -3.65
C ALA A 91 2.98 -21.26 -4.89
N LYS A 92 1.70 -21.55 -4.67
CA LYS A 92 0.66 -21.68 -5.72
C LYS A 92 -0.10 -20.37 -5.97
N THR A 93 0.36 -19.24 -5.42
CA THR A 93 -0.23 -17.93 -5.69
C THR A 93 0.17 -17.48 -7.08
N ALA A 94 -0.76 -17.53 -8.03
CA ALA A 94 -0.60 -17.05 -9.40
C ALA A 94 -0.86 -15.54 -9.50
N SER A 95 -1.78 -15.01 -8.68
CA SER A 95 -2.09 -13.59 -8.64
C SER A 95 -2.49 -13.13 -7.24
N MET A 96 -2.34 -11.83 -7.01
CA MET A 96 -2.76 -11.16 -5.80
C MET A 96 -3.51 -9.88 -6.15
N SER A 97 -4.73 -9.76 -5.64
CA SER A 97 -5.54 -8.56 -5.80
C SER A 97 -5.37 -7.68 -4.57
N VAL A 98 -5.18 -6.38 -4.75
CA VAL A 98 -4.95 -5.41 -3.68
C VAL A 98 -5.91 -4.25 -3.84
N GLN A 99 -6.49 -3.80 -2.73
CA GLN A 99 -7.32 -2.61 -2.64
C GLN A 99 -6.85 -1.76 -1.47
N LEU A 100 -6.71 -0.45 -1.70
CA LEU A 100 -6.34 0.52 -0.69
C LEU A 100 -7.59 1.27 -0.22
N THR A 101 -7.66 1.52 1.07
CA THR A 101 -8.55 2.53 1.65
C THR A 101 -7.69 3.67 2.14
N TYR A 102 -7.96 4.89 1.69
CA TYR A 102 -7.20 6.08 2.03
C TYR A 102 -7.71 6.74 3.32
N VAL A 103 -6.89 7.59 3.93
CA VAL A 103 -7.26 8.33 5.16
C VAL A 103 -8.41 9.32 4.95
N ASP A 104 -8.62 9.77 3.71
CA ASP A 104 -9.76 10.60 3.31
C ASP A 104 -11.10 9.82 3.20
N GLY A 105 -11.06 8.50 3.42
CA GLY A 105 -12.21 7.60 3.36
C GLY A 105 -12.53 7.06 1.96
N THR A 106 -11.82 7.51 0.93
CA THR A 106 -11.97 6.95 -0.43
C THR A 106 -11.26 5.61 -0.56
N GLN A 107 -11.67 4.82 -1.55
CA GLN A 107 -11.06 3.53 -1.86
C GLN A 107 -10.46 3.56 -3.26
N SER A 108 -9.34 2.86 -3.44
CA SER A 108 -8.76 2.63 -4.74
C SER A 108 -9.58 1.61 -5.52
N GLU A 109 -9.34 1.55 -6.83
CA GLU A 109 -9.71 0.38 -7.61
C GLU A 109 -8.96 -0.86 -7.10
N THR A 110 -9.59 -2.03 -7.22
CA THR A 110 -8.91 -3.30 -6.97
C THR A 110 -7.91 -3.54 -8.10
N ARG A 111 -6.63 -3.63 -7.74
CA ARG A 111 -5.54 -3.89 -8.69
C ARG A 111 -5.06 -5.33 -8.54
N THR A 112 -4.97 -6.05 -9.65
CA THR A 112 -4.46 -7.42 -9.68
C THR A 112 -3.03 -7.46 -10.17
N PHE A 113 -2.18 -8.14 -9.41
CA PHE A 113 -0.76 -8.32 -9.70
C PHE A 113 -0.50 -9.80 -9.92
N ASN A 114 0.16 -10.14 -11.02
CA ASN A 114 0.49 -11.53 -11.33
C ASN A 114 1.86 -11.88 -10.78
N ALA A 115 1.97 -13.07 -10.20
CA ALA A 115 3.26 -13.63 -9.83
C ALA A 115 4.10 -13.88 -11.11
N PRO A 116 5.43 -13.73 -11.06
CA PRO A 116 6.30 -14.12 -12.15
C PRO A 116 6.09 -15.61 -12.46
N LYS A 117 6.07 -15.93 -13.76
CA LYS A 117 5.98 -17.31 -14.26
C LYS A 117 7.32 -18.03 -14.16
#